data_AF-A0A7X7NHJ8-F1
#
_entry.id   AF-A0A7X7NHJ8-F1
#
_cell.length_a   1.000
_cell.length_b   1.000
_cell.length_c   1.000
_cell.angle_alpha   90.00
_cell.angle_beta   90.00
_cell.angle_gamma   90.00
#
_symmetry.space_group_name_H-M   'P 1'
#
loop_
_entity.id
_entity.type
_entity.pdbx_description
1 polymer ?
#
loop_
_entity_poly.entity_id
_entity_poly.type
_entity_poly.pdbx_seq_one_letter_code
_entity_poly.pdbx_strand_id
1 'polypeptide(L)'
;MGTANMANGTNPDQTLTFSCPANCSRLWLVVSGAPQEHWRHAWDDDNSNDEHWPYQVKFVNTNLLGQTLVEDLSSGVKKSSPQIHPSISSQTVRLYEKASWQITNLAGKQIGAGYGNIIDISAFSNGGYILKYSGRHFKLFK
;
A
#
# COMPACT_ATOMS: atom_id res chain seq x y z
N MET A 1 -16.94 6.42 22.65
CA MET A 1 -15.84 5.44 22.78
C MET A 1 -16.44 4.07 22.49
N GLY A 2 -15.82 3.28 21.62
CA GLY A 2 -16.26 1.91 21.33
C GLY A 2 -15.33 0.92 21.99
N THR A 3 -15.89 -0.21 22.44
CA THR A 3 -15.13 -1.29 23.08
C THR A 3 -15.33 -2.58 22.30
N ALA A 4 -14.24 -3.17 21.83
CA ALA A 4 -14.23 -4.42 21.10
C ALA A 4 -13.65 -5.52 22.02
N ASN A 5 -14.53 -6.44 22.46
CA ASN A 5 -14.20 -7.49 23.42
C ASN A 5 -14.05 -8.83 22.70
N MET A 6 -12.93 -9.53 22.93
CA MET A 6 -12.78 -10.92 22.49
C MET A 6 -13.88 -11.77 23.13
N ALA A 7 -14.41 -12.69 22.33
CA ALA A 7 -15.34 -13.72 22.80
C ALA A 7 -14.93 -15.06 22.19
N ASN A 8 -14.85 -16.11 23.01
CA ASN A 8 -14.50 -17.48 22.58
C ASN A 8 -13.24 -17.55 21.71
N GLY A 9 -12.18 -16.82 22.07
CA GLY A 9 -10.90 -16.83 21.34
C GLY A 9 -10.95 -16.19 19.94
N THR A 10 -12.06 -15.53 19.58
CA THR A 10 -12.23 -14.88 18.27
C THR A 10 -12.07 -13.38 18.40
N ASN A 11 -11.32 -12.78 17.45
CA ASN A 11 -11.16 -11.33 17.36
C ASN A 11 -12.51 -10.66 17.06
N PRO A 12 -12.91 -9.62 17.82
CA PRO A 12 -14.15 -8.91 17.59
C PRO A 12 -14.05 -8.02 16.35
N ASP A 13 -15.03 -8.13 15.46
CA ASP A 13 -15.21 -7.20 14.34
C ASP A 13 -16.20 -6.10 14.76
N GLN A 14 -15.73 -4.84 14.80
CA GLN A 14 -16.56 -3.70 15.19
C GLN A 14 -16.39 -2.52 14.23
N THR A 15 -17.49 -1.80 13.98
CA THR A 15 -17.51 -0.56 13.20
C THR A 15 -17.75 0.62 14.12
N LEU A 16 -16.98 1.70 13.94
CA LEU A 16 -17.15 2.98 14.62
C LEU A 16 -17.49 4.06 13.60
N THR A 17 -18.46 4.91 13.93
CA THR A 17 -18.86 6.05 13.12
C THR A 17 -18.58 7.35 13.85
N PHE A 18 -18.20 8.38 13.10
CA PHE A 18 -17.94 9.71 13.63
C PHE A 18 -18.48 10.76 12.66
N SER A 19 -19.38 11.62 13.14
CA SER A 19 -19.89 12.76 12.39
C SER A 19 -18.96 13.95 12.57
N CYS A 20 -18.21 14.29 11.53
CA CYS A 20 -17.25 15.37 11.58
C CYS A 20 -17.96 16.75 11.60
N PRO A 21 -17.74 17.61 12.62
CA PRO A 21 -18.37 18.92 12.69
C PRO A 21 -17.74 19.91 11.68
N ALA A 22 -18.45 21.00 11.39
CA ALA A 22 -17.94 22.09 10.55
C ALA A 22 -16.62 22.65 11.13
N ASN A 23 -15.69 23.02 10.24
CA ASN A 23 -14.37 23.57 10.58
C ASN A 23 -13.42 22.62 11.35
N CYS A 24 -13.63 21.30 11.28
CA CYS A 24 -12.69 20.32 11.84
C CYS A 24 -11.43 20.19 10.96
N SER A 25 -10.26 20.46 11.51
CA SER A 25 -8.98 20.38 10.77
C SER A 25 -8.27 19.03 10.91
N ARG A 26 -8.51 18.29 12.01
CA ARG A 26 -7.77 17.07 12.35
C ARG A 26 -8.67 16.10 13.13
N LEU A 27 -8.56 14.82 12.81
CA LEU A 27 -9.22 13.72 13.51
C LEU A 27 -8.16 12.67 13.87
N TRP A 28 -8.21 12.15 15.10
CA TRP A 28 -7.28 11.13 15.59
C TRP A 28 -8.08 9.88 15.99
N LEU A 29 -7.64 8.71 15.53
CA LEU A 29 -8.10 7.43 16.07
C LEU A 29 -7.04 6.95 17.07
N VAL A 30 -7.41 6.90 18.35
CA VAL A 30 -6.56 6.35 19.42
C VAL A 30 -7.02 4.93 19.69
N VAL A 31 -6.12 3.96 19.52
CA VAL A 31 -6.34 2.55 19.84
C VAL A 31 -5.47 2.21 21.05
N SER A 32 -6.10 1.77 22.13
CA SER A 32 -5.41 1.29 23.32
C SER A 32 -5.75 -0.17 23.55
N GLY A 33 -4.74 -1.02 23.62
CA GLY A 33 -4.90 -2.39 24.06
C GLY A 33 -5.17 -2.41 25.57
N ALA A 34 -6.36 -2.85 25.96
CA ALA A 34 -6.68 -3.19 27.33
C ALA A 34 -7.05 -4.68 27.35
N PRO A 35 -6.25 -5.54 28.00
CA PRO A 35 -6.60 -6.95 28.11
C PRO A 35 -7.90 -7.10 28.90
N GLN A 36 -8.80 -7.97 28.46
CA GLN A 36 -10.03 -8.28 29.22
C GLN A 36 -9.71 -9.07 30.50
N GLU A 37 -8.64 -9.86 30.46
CA GLU A 37 -8.16 -10.65 31.58
C GLU A 37 -6.65 -10.46 31.71
N HIS A 38 -6.19 -10.30 32.95
CA HIS A 38 -4.75 -10.30 33.24
C HIS A 38 -4.24 -11.73 33.24
N TRP A 39 -3.16 -11.96 32.49
CA TRP A 39 -2.41 -13.21 32.55
C TRP A 39 -0.93 -12.88 32.73
N ARG A 40 -0.19 -13.84 33.30
CA ARG A 40 1.25 -13.72 33.48
C ARG A 40 1.92 -14.47 32.34
N HIS A 41 2.66 -13.74 31.51
CA HIS A 41 3.56 -14.36 30.55
C HIS A 41 4.79 -14.90 31.26
N ALA A 42 5.22 -16.12 30.90
CA ALA A 42 6.44 -16.69 31.44
C ALA A 42 7.64 -16.06 30.71
N TRP A 43 8.71 -15.77 31.44
CA TRP A 43 9.97 -15.40 30.80
C TRP A 43 10.72 -16.69 30.46
N ASP A 44 10.45 -17.25 29.30
CA ASP A 44 10.94 -18.57 28.87
C ASP A 44 11.80 -18.54 27.59
N ASP A 45 12.09 -17.35 27.07
CA ASP A 45 12.81 -17.11 25.79
C ASP A 45 12.15 -17.82 24.57
N ASP A 46 10.87 -18.20 24.66
CA ASP A 46 10.11 -18.81 23.55
C ASP A 46 9.28 -17.77 22.79
N ASN A 47 9.89 -17.21 21.74
CA ASN A 47 9.25 -16.21 20.90
C ASN A 47 8.00 -16.72 20.13
N SER A 48 7.66 -18.01 20.18
CA SER A 48 6.46 -18.55 19.52
C SER A 48 5.17 -18.32 20.32
N ASN A 49 5.28 -18.07 21.63
CA ASN A 49 4.15 -17.84 22.53
C ASN A 49 3.97 -16.36 22.92
N ASP A 50 4.90 -15.49 22.53
CA ASP A 50 4.84 -14.04 22.75
C ASP A 50 3.64 -13.39 22.06
N GLU A 51 2.99 -12.44 22.75
CA GLU A 51 1.91 -11.69 22.14
C GLU A 51 2.39 -10.76 21.03
N HIS A 52 2.07 -11.14 19.80
CA HIS A 52 2.03 -10.21 18.69
C HIS A 52 0.70 -9.45 18.72
N TRP A 53 0.72 -8.11 18.59
CA TRP A 53 -0.51 -7.29 18.56
C TRP A 53 -0.88 -6.85 17.13
N PRO A 54 -1.49 -7.70 16.28
CA PRO A 54 -1.94 -7.28 14.96
C PRO A 54 -3.34 -6.67 15.04
N TYR A 55 -3.46 -5.40 15.44
CA TYR A 55 -4.70 -4.67 15.16
C TYR A 55 -4.77 -4.38 13.66
N GLN A 56 -5.80 -4.90 12.99
CA GLN A 56 -6.07 -4.53 11.60
C GLN A 56 -7.20 -3.50 11.56
N VAL A 57 -6.96 -2.38 10.90
CA VAL A 57 -7.95 -1.31 10.74
C VAL A 57 -8.25 -1.07 9.25
N LYS A 58 -9.50 -0.74 8.96
CA LYS A 58 -9.95 -0.29 7.64
C LYS A 58 -10.69 1.03 7.80
N PHE A 59 -10.22 2.04 7.07
CA PHE A 59 -10.89 3.33 6.99
C PHE A 59 -11.72 3.43 5.71
N VAL A 60 -12.89 4.06 5.80
CA VAL A 60 -13.78 4.34 4.67
C VAL A 60 -14.00 5.85 4.59
N ASN A 61 -14.34 6.35 3.40
CA ASN A 61 -14.56 7.78 3.13
C ASN A 61 -13.35 8.68 3.49
N THR A 62 -12.15 8.10 3.48
CA THR A 62 -10.87 8.81 3.66
C THR A 62 -9.79 8.12 2.84
N ASN A 63 -8.70 8.81 2.58
CA ASN A 63 -7.54 8.28 1.86
C ASN A 63 -6.24 8.79 2.50
N LEU A 64 -5.12 8.18 2.12
CA LEU A 64 -3.80 8.62 2.53
C LEU A 64 -3.56 10.06 2.08
N LEU A 65 -2.85 10.83 2.90
CA LEU A 65 -2.49 12.21 2.59
C LEU A 65 -1.77 12.26 1.24
N GLY A 66 -2.32 13.05 0.31
CA GLY A 66 -1.80 13.17 -1.06
C GLY A 66 -2.38 12.18 -2.07
N GLN A 67 -3.34 11.32 -1.67
CA GLN A 67 -4.06 10.44 -2.57
C GLN A 67 -5.52 10.91 -2.75
N THR A 68 -5.99 10.94 -4.00
CA THR A 68 -7.37 11.35 -4.33
C THR A 68 -8.37 10.29 -3.90
N LEU A 69 -9.48 10.70 -3.28
CA LEU A 69 -10.61 9.80 -3.06
C LEU A 69 -11.26 9.51 -4.42
N VAL A 70 -11.19 8.27 -4.88
CA VAL A 70 -12.00 7.83 -6.03
C VAL A 70 -13.28 7.26 -5.46
N GLU A 71 -14.31 8.09 -5.34
CA GLU A 71 -15.66 7.61 -5.04
C GLU A 71 -16.12 6.74 -6.21
N ASP A 72 -16.13 5.42 -6.00
CA ASP A 72 -16.60 4.48 -6.99
C ASP A 72 -18.13 4.47 -6.98
N LEU A 73 -18.73 5.39 -7.75
CA LEU A 73 -20.18 5.42 -7.98
C LEU A 73 -20.67 4.32 -8.93
N SER A 74 -19.89 3.26 -9.15
CA SER A 74 -20.30 2.10 -9.94
C SER A 74 -20.24 0.82 -9.11
N SER A 75 -21.43 0.32 -8.76
CA SER A 75 -21.64 -1.01 -8.22
C SER A 75 -20.90 -2.09 -9.02
N GLY A 76 -20.12 -2.94 -8.35
CA GLY A 76 -19.93 -4.33 -8.78
C GLY A 76 -18.68 -4.71 -9.58
N VAL A 77 -17.67 -3.85 -9.73
CA VAL A 77 -16.36 -4.31 -10.25
C VAL A 77 -15.42 -4.53 -9.07
N LYS A 78 -15.11 -5.80 -8.77
CA LYS A 78 -13.94 -6.13 -7.95
C LYS A 78 -12.74 -5.47 -8.63
N LYS A 79 -12.23 -4.37 -8.08
CA LYS A 79 -10.91 -3.85 -8.46
C LYS A 79 -9.91 -4.92 -8.03
N SER A 80 -9.66 -5.88 -8.92
CA SER A 80 -8.42 -6.63 -8.89
C SER A 80 -7.33 -5.58 -8.76
N SER A 81 -6.48 -5.72 -7.74
CA SER A 81 -5.30 -4.88 -7.58
C SER A 81 -4.66 -4.79 -8.97
N PRO A 82 -4.62 -3.60 -9.62
CA PRO A 82 -4.16 -3.53 -10.99
C PRO A 82 -2.75 -4.13 -10.99
N GLN A 83 -2.52 -5.13 -11.85
CA GLN A 83 -1.19 -5.71 -12.00
C GLN A 83 -0.33 -4.62 -12.66
N ILE A 84 0.26 -3.76 -11.82
CA ILE A 84 1.10 -2.62 -12.22
C ILE A 84 2.51 -3.09 -12.62
N HIS A 85 2.76 -4.40 -12.69
CA HIS A 85 4.05 -4.93 -13.11
C HIS A 85 4.25 -4.67 -14.61
N PRO A 86 5.32 -3.95 -15.00
CA PRO A 86 5.64 -3.81 -16.41
C PRO A 86 6.07 -5.17 -16.97
N SER A 87 5.66 -5.47 -18.21
CA SER A 87 6.19 -6.61 -18.95
C SER A 87 7.46 -6.18 -19.66
N ILE A 88 8.56 -6.90 -19.41
CA ILE A 88 9.89 -6.54 -19.87
C ILE A 88 10.32 -7.56 -20.91
N SER A 89 10.74 -7.05 -22.07
CA SER A 89 11.46 -7.80 -23.10
C SER A 89 12.86 -7.18 -23.29
N SER A 90 13.72 -7.81 -24.08
CA SER A 90 15.07 -7.31 -24.37
C SER A 90 15.10 -5.96 -25.10
N GLN A 91 13.99 -5.56 -25.72
CA GLN A 91 13.91 -4.35 -26.55
C GLN A 91 12.85 -3.36 -26.08
N THR A 92 11.79 -3.83 -25.40
CA THR A 92 10.68 -2.97 -24.99
C THR A 92 10.21 -3.28 -23.58
N VAL A 93 9.82 -2.23 -22.86
CA VAL A 93 9.08 -2.33 -21.61
C VAL A 93 7.65 -1.87 -21.87
N ARG A 94 6.68 -2.75 -21.59
CA ARG A 94 5.25 -2.45 -21.71
C ARG A 94 4.68 -2.15 -20.33
N LEU A 95 4.14 -0.96 -20.17
CA LEU A 95 3.40 -0.55 -18.98
C LEU A 95 1.92 -0.96 -19.12
N TYR A 96 1.26 -1.15 -17.99
CA TYR A 96 -0.15 -1.50 -17.94
C TYR A 96 -1.05 -0.40 -18.53
N GLU A 97 -0.70 0.86 -18.26
CA GLU A 97 -1.44 2.04 -18.70
C GLU A 97 -0.50 3.10 -19.27
N LYS A 98 -1.06 4.10 -19.96
CA LYS A 98 -0.28 5.26 -20.40
C LYS A 98 0.04 6.11 -19.18
N ALA A 99 1.34 6.32 -18.93
CA ALA A 99 1.78 7.09 -17.79
C ALA A 99 3.10 7.81 -18.08
N SER A 100 3.39 8.81 -17.25
CA SER A 100 4.72 9.41 -17.22
C SER A 100 5.71 8.41 -16.62
N TRP A 101 6.84 8.23 -17.30
CA TRP A 101 7.88 7.31 -16.89
C TRP A 101 9.25 7.97 -16.94
N GLN A 102 10.16 7.52 -16.08
CA GLN A 102 11.55 7.93 -16.04
C GLN A 102 12.44 6.70 -15.84
N ILE A 103 13.55 6.63 -16.56
CA ILE A 103 14.54 5.56 -16.40
C ILE A 103 15.86 6.18 -15.96
N THR A 104 16.45 5.57 -14.94
CA THR A 104 17.75 5.92 -14.37
C THR A 104 18.67 4.71 -14.37
N ASN A 105 19.98 4.93 -14.46
CA ASN A 105 20.94 3.87 -14.16
C ASN A 105 20.99 3.61 -12.63
N LEU A 106 21.72 2.57 -12.21
CA LEU A 106 21.88 2.26 -10.78
C LEU A 106 22.60 3.36 -9.97
N ALA A 107 23.32 4.28 -10.65
CA ALA A 107 23.93 5.44 -10.03
C ALA A 107 22.97 6.65 -9.94
N GLY A 108 21.70 6.51 -10.34
CA GLY A 108 20.68 7.55 -10.28
C GLY A 108 20.71 8.58 -11.43
N LYS A 109 21.62 8.45 -12.40
CA LYS A 109 21.64 9.30 -13.60
C LYS A 109 20.44 8.96 -14.49
N GLN A 110 19.62 9.96 -14.80
CA GLN A 110 18.52 9.82 -15.74
C GLN A 110 19.06 9.54 -17.15
N ILE A 111 18.55 8.48 -17.77
CA ILE A 111 18.90 8.06 -19.13
C ILE A 111 17.73 8.23 -20.10
N GLY A 112 16.50 8.34 -19.61
CA GLY A 112 15.33 8.59 -20.42
C GLY A 112 14.12 8.98 -19.60
N ALA A 113 13.19 9.69 -20.22
CA ALA A 113 11.88 10.03 -19.65
C ALA A 113 10.86 10.22 -20.77
N GLY A 114 9.59 10.03 -20.47
CA GLY A 114 8.53 10.23 -21.46
C GLY A 114 7.13 9.96 -20.90
N TYR A 115 6.15 9.93 -21.80
CA TYR A 115 4.77 9.58 -21.51
C TYR A 115 4.29 8.53 -22.51
N GLY A 116 3.68 7.46 -22.02
CA GLY A 116 3.14 6.39 -22.86
C GLY A 116 3.04 5.08 -22.10
N ASN A 117 2.70 4.01 -22.82
CA ASN A 117 2.61 2.65 -22.30
C ASN A 117 3.64 1.69 -22.91
N ILE A 118 4.45 2.17 -23.86
CA ILE A 118 5.52 1.41 -24.50
C ILE A 118 6.78 2.24 -24.39
N ILE A 119 7.83 1.64 -23.87
CA ILE A 119 9.15 2.24 -23.75
C ILE A 119 10.10 1.40 -24.58
N ASP A 120 10.73 2.02 -25.57
CA ASP A 120 11.81 1.40 -26.32
C ASP A 120 13.11 1.50 -25.52
N ILE A 121 13.71 0.35 -25.20
CA ILE A 121 14.98 0.23 -24.49
C ILE A 121 16.06 -0.39 -25.39
N SER A 122 15.81 -0.54 -26.70
CA SER A 122 16.74 -1.15 -27.67
C SER A 122 18.10 -0.45 -27.72
N ALA A 123 18.15 0.87 -27.53
CA ALA A 123 19.38 1.66 -27.54
C ALA A 123 20.19 1.61 -26.23
N PHE A 124 19.64 1.07 -25.14
CA PHE A 124 20.34 1.03 -23.85
C PHE A 124 21.40 -0.07 -23.82
N SER A 125 22.52 0.14 -23.14
CA SER A 125 23.52 -0.92 -22.92
C SER A 125 22.95 -2.03 -22.03
N ASN A 126 23.46 -3.26 -22.16
CA ASN A 126 23.08 -4.34 -21.24
C ASN A 126 23.47 -3.98 -19.80
N GLY A 127 22.60 -4.26 -18.84
CA GLY A 127 22.81 -3.85 -17.45
C GLY A 127 21.52 -3.56 -16.66
N GLY A 128 21.71 -3.11 -15.43
CA GLY A 128 20.63 -2.80 -14.50
C GLY A 128 20.16 -1.35 -14.59
N TYR A 129 18.84 -1.16 -14.58
CA TYR A 129 18.19 0.16 -14.61
C TYR A 129 17.04 0.23 -13.61
N ILE A 130 16.66 1.45 -13.24
CA ILE A 130 15.49 1.71 -12.40
C ILE A 130 14.47 2.50 -13.22
N LEU A 131 13.30 1.90 -13.41
CA LEU A 131 12.12 2.53 -13.99
C LEU A 131 11.24 3.11 -12.88
N LYS A 132 10.91 4.38 -13.00
CA LYS A 132 9.92 5.06 -12.16
C LYS A 132 8.66 5.30 -12.96
N TYR A 133 7.53 4.81 -12.47
CA TYR A 133 6.21 4.99 -13.11
C TYR A 133 5.10 4.80 -12.07
N SER A 134 4.04 5.62 -12.14
CA SER A 134 2.88 5.57 -11.23
C SER A 134 3.28 5.58 -9.73
N GLY A 135 4.28 6.42 -9.39
CA GLY A 135 4.78 6.56 -8.01
C GLY A 135 5.59 5.37 -7.47
N ARG A 136 5.90 4.36 -8.32
CA ARG A 136 6.64 3.15 -7.94
C ARG A 136 7.96 3.05 -8.69
N HIS A 137 8.90 2.28 -8.12
CA HIS A 137 10.19 1.97 -8.71
C HIS A 137 10.26 0.48 -9.08
N PHE A 138 10.74 0.18 -10.29
CA PHE A 138 10.91 -1.17 -10.81
C PHE A 138 12.36 -1.35 -11.27
N LYS A 139 12.97 -2.47 -10.91
CA LYS A 139 14.28 -2.84 -11.41
C LYS A 139 14.12 -3.51 -12.77
N LEU A 140 14.83 -3.00 -13.76
CA LEU A 140 14.90 -3.55 -15.11
C LEU A 140 16.29 -4.17 -15.30
N PHE A 141 16.34 -5.30 -15.98
CA PHE A 141 17.57 -5.90 -16.46
C PHE A 141 17.45 -6.05 -17.97
N LYS A 142 18.40 -5.47 -18.69
CA LYS A 142 18.56 -5.66 -20.12
C LYS A 142 19.71 -6.61 -20.39
#